data_AF-A0A5S4VGE9-F1
#
_entry.id   AF-A0A5S4VGE9-F1
#
_cell.length_a   1.000
_cell.length_b   1.000
_cell.length_c   1.000
_cell.angle_alpha   90.00
_cell.angle_beta   90.00
_cell.angle_gamma   90.00
#
_symmetry.space_group_name_H-M   'P 1'
#
loop_
_entity.id
_entity.type
_entity.pdbx_description
1 polymer ?
#
loop_
_entity_poly.entity_id
_entity_poly.type
_entity_poly.pdbx_seq_one_letter_code
_entity_poly.pdbx_strand_id
1 'polypeptide(L)'
;MDKNKKMIIGILTAAIVLVVAFIVYITCFDSHIEFSSKFKNGITVEYGKKFEAPKIKAYVRGRLINRKGKEIKCTIDSNVDATKTGSYEIKVTAQYGKKTATQTIKVEVRDKKAPEITLNGDAEMTVEAGSKFSDPGYTATDNYDGDLTDKVSVTGAVDTSKPGDYEIKYSVADSSKNESDVKRTVHVTDTTAPQIKLSGDDFMSVKKGDKYSDPGYTATDNCDGDITDSVKVSGDKVDKDKAGKYTVTYEVSDSSGNKATATRVVSVYDPAATADTVNPGNKIIYLTFDDGPGKYTQGLLDVLDKYNVKATFFVTNTHPDYQNMIAEEAKRGHTVAIHSASHKYNQIYTSEQAFFDDLEQMNSIIKAQTGNDASIIRFPGGSSNTVSKDYCPGIMTQLVNDVTARGLLYCDWNVSSGDANSKPISTEQVVQNVISGVQSHNVSVVLQHDIKDFSVNAVEQIIQWGQANGYTFLPLTTSSPMSHHRVNN
;
A
#
# COMPACT_ATOMS: atom_id res chain seq x y z
N MET A 1 -112.62 -3.09 75.07
CA MET A 1 -111.36 -2.37 74.77
C MET A 1 -111.70 -1.15 73.93
N ASP A 2 -111.52 0.01 74.55
CA ASP A 2 -112.04 1.31 74.13
C ASP A 2 -111.59 1.71 72.71
N LYS A 3 -112.49 2.31 71.94
CA LYS A 3 -112.28 2.67 70.51
C LYS A 3 -111.03 3.55 70.36
N ASN A 4 -110.76 4.38 71.37
CA ASN A 4 -109.59 5.26 71.45
C ASN A 4 -108.25 4.50 71.65
N LYS A 5 -108.24 3.38 72.40
CA LYS A 5 -107.03 2.55 72.59
C LYS A 5 -106.63 1.79 71.32
N LYS A 6 -107.63 1.30 70.56
CA LYS A 6 -107.39 0.65 69.25
C LYS A 6 -106.88 1.64 68.20
N MET A 7 -107.36 2.88 68.24
CA MET A 7 -106.90 3.95 67.34
C MET A 7 -105.44 4.37 67.63
N ILE A 8 -105.08 4.56 68.91
CA ILE A 8 -103.70 4.91 69.31
C ILE A 8 -102.72 3.77 68.98
N ILE A 9 -103.08 2.51 69.28
CA ILE A 9 -102.26 1.35 68.91
C ILE A 9 -102.13 1.26 67.38
N GLY A 10 -103.19 1.50 66.62
CA GLY A 10 -103.14 1.54 65.15
C GLY A 10 -102.18 2.61 64.61
N ILE A 11 -102.18 3.82 65.18
CA ILE A 11 -101.28 4.91 64.79
C ILE A 11 -99.82 4.59 65.19
N LEU A 12 -99.58 4.06 66.39
CA LEU A 12 -98.23 3.69 66.85
C LEU A 12 -97.65 2.54 66.02
N THR A 13 -98.48 1.55 65.68
CA THR A 13 -98.08 0.42 64.82
C THR A 13 -97.79 0.88 63.40
N ALA A 14 -98.60 1.79 62.84
CA ALA A 14 -98.33 2.40 61.55
C ALA A 14 -97.04 3.23 61.55
N ALA A 15 -96.76 3.98 62.63
CA ALA A 15 -95.53 4.74 62.79
C ALA A 15 -94.30 3.82 62.88
N ILE A 16 -94.37 2.73 63.64
CA ILE A 16 -93.28 1.74 63.73
C ILE A 16 -93.07 1.03 62.39
N VAL A 17 -94.14 0.64 61.69
CA VAL A 17 -94.05 0.04 60.35
C VAL A 17 -93.43 1.03 59.36
N LEU A 18 -93.77 2.32 59.43
CA LEU A 18 -93.15 3.35 58.60
C LEU A 18 -91.68 3.56 58.95
N VAL A 19 -91.30 3.54 60.23
CA VAL A 19 -89.90 3.66 60.66
C VAL A 19 -89.09 2.43 60.26
N VAL A 20 -89.62 1.23 60.43
CA VAL A 20 -88.97 -0.02 60.01
C VAL A 20 -88.90 -0.10 58.49
N ALA A 21 -89.96 0.26 57.77
CA ALA A 21 -89.94 0.37 56.31
C ALA A 21 -88.96 1.43 55.83
N PHE A 22 -88.83 2.55 56.54
CA PHE A 22 -87.85 3.59 56.26
C PHE A 22 -86.41 3.15 56.54
N ILE A 23 -86.17 2.40 57.63
CA ILE A 23 -84.86 1.81 57.94
C ILE A 23 -84.51 0.70 56.94
N VAL A 24 -85.45 -0.19 56.60
CA VAL A 24 -85.28 -1.22 55.55
C VAL A 24 -85.07 -0.55 54.20
N TYR A 25 -85.79 0.53 53.90
CA TYR A 25 -85.60 1.31 52.69
C TYR A 25 -84.21 1.95 52.65
N ILE A 26 -83.78 2.62 53.72
CA ILE A 26 -82.42 3.16 53.82
C ILE A 26 -81.40 2.02 53.68
N THR A 27 -81.49 0.95 54.44
CA THR A 27 -80.49 -0.14 54.41
C THR A 27 -80.48 -0.95 53.10
N CYS A 28 -81.62 -1.16 52.45
CA CYS A 28 -81.71 -1.88 51.17
C CYS A 28 -81.38 -1.01 49.94
N PHE A 29 -81.64 0.30 50.02
CA PHE A 29 -81.41 1.25 48.90
C PHE A 29 -80.22 2.19 49.13
N ASP A 30 -79.51 2.09 50.27
CA ASP A 30 -78.25 2.81 50.49
C ASP A 30 -77.17 2.26 49.57
N SER A 31 -76.81 3.09 48.59
CA SER A 31 -75.80 2.81 47.59
C SER A 31 -74.46 3.45 47.94
N HIS A 32 -73.35 2.80 47.59
CA HIS A 32 -72.02 3.40 47.70
C HIS A 32 -71.34 3.39 46.34
N ILE A 33 -70.33 4.25 46.20
CA ILE A 33 -69.51 4.35 44.99
C ILE A 33 -68.23 3.58 45.25
N GLU A 34 -67.87 2.69 44.32
CA GLU A 34 -66.65 1.89 44.38
C GLU A 34 -65.86 2.07 43.08
N PHE A 35 -64.56 2.35 43.19
CA PHE A 35 -63.65 2.46 42.04
C PHE A 35 -63.06 1.09 41.66
N SER A 36 -62.70 0.91 40.38
CA SER A 36 -62.03 -0.31 39.94
C SER A 36 -60.64 -0.47 40.58
N SER A 37 -60.25 -1.71 40.89
CA SER A 37 -58.99 -2.00 41.59
C SER A 37 -57.72 -1.90 40.71
N LYS A 38 -57.87 -1.59 39.42
CA LYS A 38 -56.80 -1.70 38.41
C LYS A 38 -55.58 -0.80 38.67
N PHE A 39 -55.73 0.25 39.47
CA PHE A 39 -54.67 1.24 39.75
C PHE A 39 -54.33 1.37 41.24
N LYS A 40 -54.66 0.34 42.05
CA LYS A 40 -54.41 0.36 43.49
C LYS A 40 -52.91 0.47 43.86
N ASN A 41 -52.03 0.02 42.96
CA ASN A 41 -50.57 0.05 43.15
C ASN A 41 -49.89 1.30 42.55
N GLY A 42 -50.68 2.29 42.10
CA GLY A 42 -50.17 3.48 41.43
C GLY A 42 -49.88 3.27 39.94
N ILE A 43 -49.31 4.31 39.32
CA ILE A 43 -48.96 4.39 37.90
C ILE A 43 -47.51 4.85 37.80
N THR A 44 -46.73 4.31 36.88
CA THR A 44 -45.40 4.84 36.59
C THR A 44 -45.39 5.42 35.18
N VAL A 45 -44.84 6.62 35.05
CA VAL A 45 -44.76 7.39 33.81
C VAL A 45 -43.29 7.61 33.49
N GLU A 46 -42.94 7.42 32.22
CA GLU A 46 -41.60 7.70 31.73
C GLU A 46 -41.36 9.21 31.70
N TYR A 47 -40.19 9.66 32.18
CA TYR A 47 -39.80 11.05 32.10
C TYR A 47 -39.92 11.60 30.65
N GLY A 48 -40.42 12.82 30.51
CA GLY A 48 -40.60 13.50 29.22
C GLY A 48 -41.75 12.97 28.36
N LYS A 49 -42.36 11.82 28.69
CA LYS A 49 -43.55 11.32 27.97
C LYS A 49 -44.82 11.98 28.51
N LYS A 50 -45.67 12.45 27.60
CA LYS A 50 -46.97 13.04 27.97
C LYS A 50 -47.77 12.07 28.84
N PHE A 51 -48.21 12.53 30.01
CA PHE A 51 -49.10 11.75 30.86
C PHE A 51 -50.49 11.65 30.23
N GLU A 52 -50.91 10.43 29.92
CA GLU A 52 -52.28 10.13 29.52
C GLU A 52 -53.07 9.59 30.71
N ALA A 53 -54.11 10.33 31.10
CA ALA A 53 -54.94 9.93 32.23
C ALA A 53 -55.56 8.54 31.98
N PRO A 54 -55.41 7.59 32.92
CA PRO A 54 -55.94 6.25 32.75
C PRO A 54 -57.46 6.26 32.66
N LYS A 55 -58.03 5.30 31.93
CA LYS A 55 -59.48 5.07 31.94
C LYS A 55 -59.88 4.37 33.24
N ILE A 56 -60.40 5.14 34.20
CA ILE A 56 -60.84 4.63 35.50
C ILE A 56 -62.36 4.52 35.50
N LYS A 57 -62.85 3.38 36.02
CA LYS A 57 -64.27 3.10 36.15
C LYS A 57 -64.70 3.16 37.60
N ALA A 58 -65.87 3.73 37.86
CA ALA A 58 -66.53 3.70 39.16
C ALA A 58 -67.94 3.12 39.01
N TYR A 59 -68.41 2.44 40.05
CA TYR A 59 -69.69 1.75 40.06
C TYR A 59 -70.50 2.15 41.29
N VAL A 60 -71.79 2.42 41.09
CA VAL A 60 -72.75 2.59 42.19
C VAL A 60 -73.34 1.23 42.51
N ARG A 61 -73.11 0.72 43.73
CA ARG A 61 -73.57 -0.58 44.19
C ARG A 61 -74.50 -0.44 45.39
N GLY A 62 -75.63 -1.16 45.35
CA GLY A 62 -76.55 -1.27 46.49
C GLY A 62 -76.06 -2.29 47.52
N ARG A 63 -76.34 -2.06 48.80
CA ARG A 63 -75.86 -2.91 49.91
C ARG A 63 -76.46 -4.32 49.91
N LEU A 64 -77.75 -4.47 49.54
CA LEU A 64 -78.48 -5.75 49.59
C LEU A 64 -79.21 -6.09 48.27
N ILE A 65 -79.74 -5.10 47.54
CA ILE A 65 -80.44 -5.28 46.26
C ILE A 65 -79.68 -4.45 45.19
N ASN A 66 -79.50 -5.01 43.98
CA ASN A 66 -78.73 -4.41 42.86
C ASN A 66 -77.18 -4.55 42.95
N ARG A 67 -76.69 -5.78 43.16
CA ARG A 67 -75.24 -6.11 43.28
C ARG A 67 -74.42 -5.93 41.99
N LYS A 68 -75.04 -5.90 40.80
CA LYS A 68 -74.30 -5.81 39.52
C LYS A 68 -73.65 -4.44 39.27
N GLY A 69 -74.06 -3.41 40.01
CA GLY A 69 -73.44 -2.08 39.98
C GLY A 69 -73.71 -1.31 38.69
N LYS A 70 -74.09 -0.03 38.79
CA LYS A 70 -74.23 0.86 37.62
C LYS A 70 -72.92 1.62 37.41
N GLU A 71 -72.28 1.49 36.24
CA GLU A 71 -71.10 2.28 35.89
C GLU A 71 -71.46 3.77 35.83
N ILE A 72 -70.63 4.61 36.45
CA ILE A 72 -70.78 6.06 36.50
C ILE A 72 -69.51 6.73 35.98
N LYS A 73 -69.68 7.92 35.39
CA LYS A 73 -68.56 8.71 34.86
C LYS A 73 -67.67 9.19 36.00
N CYS A 74 -66.36 9.12 35.76
CA CYS A 74 -65.35 9.69 36.63
C CYS A 74 -64.82 10.98 36.01
N THR A 75 -64.47 11.95 36.85
CA THR A 75 -63.61 13.08 36.50
C THR A 75 -62.25 12.85 37.13
N ILE A 76 -61.19 13.12 36.37
CA ILE A 76 -59.81 13.00 36.83
C ILE A 76 -59.25 14.41 36.89
N ASP A 77 -58.88 14.84 38.09
CA ASP A 77 -58.07 16.03 38.31
C ASP A 77 -56.61 15.59 38.45
N SER A 78 -55.74 16.15 37.62
CA SER A 78 -54.35 15.74 37.48
C SER A 78 -53.46 16.94 37.25
N ASN A 79 -52.43 17.06 38.09
CA ASN A 79 -51.33 18.02 37.96
C ASN A 79 -50.00 17.32 37.61
N VAL A 80 -50.04 16.10 37.08
CA VAL A 80 -48.83 15.32 36.76
C VAL A 80 -48.02 16.04 35.68
N ASP A 81 -46.86 16.54 36.09
CA ASP A 81 -45.87 17.14 35.21
C ASP A 81 -44.82 16.09 34.86
N ALA A 82 -45.00 15.40 33.73
CA ALA A 82 -44.07 14.37 33.29
C ALA A 82 -42.70 14.92 32.85
N THR A 83 -42.51 16.25 32.81
CA THR A 83 -41.20 16.88 32.57
C THR A 83 -40.37 17.00 33.85
N LYS A 84 -40.89 16.54 35.00
CA LYS A 84 -40.19 16.53 36.28
C LYS A 84 -40.36 15.17 36.95
N THR A 85 -39.25 14.52 37.26
CA THR A 85 -39.25 13.28 38.04
C THR A 85 -39.82 13.52 39.43
N GLY A 86 -40.54 12.54 39.97
CA GLY A 86 -41.11 12.64 41.31
C GLY A 86 -42.42 11.90 41.49
N SER A 87 -42.98 12.03 42.70
CA SER A 87 -44.27 11.46 43.07
C SER A 87 -45.36 12.52 42.96
N TYR A 88 -46.39 12.21 42.18
CA TYR A 88 -47.60 13.00 41.99
C TYR A 88 -48.81 12.21 42.48
N GLU A 89 -49.93 12.92 42.65
CA GLU A 89 -51.20 12.32 43.02
C GLU A 89 -52.28 12.81 42.05
N ILE A 90 -53.01 11.88 41.44
CA ILE A 90 -54.23 12.22 40.70
C ILE A 90 -55.45 11.95 41.55
N LYS A 91 -56.43 12.85 41.50
CA LYS A 91 -57.68 12.73 42.24
C LYS A 91 -58.81 12.35 41.30
N VAL A 92 -59.32 11.14 41.48
CA VAL A 92 -60.45 10.62 40.72
C VAL A 92 -61.71 10.88 41.51
N THR A 93 -62.64 11.63 40.93
CA THR A 93 -63.93 11.94 41.56
C THR A 93 -65.06 11.29 40.78
N ALA A 94 -65.99 10.66 41.48
CA ALA A 94 -67.20 10.09 40.89
C ALA A 94 -68.42 10.55 41.67
N GLN A 95 -69.46 10.97 40.97
CA GLN A 95 -70.66 11.57 41.56
C GLN A 95 -71.92 10.83 41.11
N TYR A 96 -72.82 10.56 42.06
CA TYR A 96 -74.13 9.97 41.82
C TYR A 96 -75.19 10.63 42.71
N GLY A 97 -76.04 11.47 42.13
CA GLY A 97 -76.96 12.31 42.89
C GLY A 97 -76.20 13.27 43.81
N LYS A 98 -76.50 13.21 45.12
CA LYS A 98 -75.79 13.99 46.18
C LYS A 98 -74.55 13.29 46.75
N LYS A 99 -74.23 12.06 46.31
CA LYS A 99 -73.08 11.29 46.80
C LYS A 99 -71.86 11.55 45.92
N THR A 100 -70.72 11.79 46.55
CA THR A 100 -69.42 11.99 45.91
C THR A 100 -68.42 11.06 46.57
N ALA A 101 -67.63 10.34 45.79
CA ALA A 101 -66.50 9.56 46.26
C ALA A 101 -65.23 9.99 45.52
N THR A 102 -64.10 9.93 46.22
CA THR A 102 -62.79 10.29 45.68
C THR A 102 -61.78 9.18 45.92
N GLN A 103 -60.94 8.90 44.93
CA GLN A 103 -59.79 8.02 45.06
C GLN A 103 -58.53 8.77 44.63
N THR A 104 -57.50 8.73 45.48
CA THR A 104 -56.17 9.22 45.13
C THR A 104 -55.35 8.06 44.55
N ILE A 105 -54.69 8.30 43.42
CA ILE A 105 -53.77 7.34 42.80
C ILE A 105 -52.39 8.00 42.72
N LYS A 106 -51.39 7.33 43.26
CA LYS A 106 -49.99 7.75 43.18
C LYS A 106 -49.47 7.57 41.75
N VAL A 107 -48.86 8.60 41.20
CA VAL A 107 -48.19 8.58 39.89
C VAL A 107 -46.72 8.88 40.10
N GLU A 108 -45.85 7.94 39.74
CA GLU A 108 -44.40 8.06 39.83
C GLU A 108 -43.84 8.39 38.45
N VAL A 109 -43.30 9.59 38.27
CA VAL A 109 -42.53 9.93 37.08
C VAL A 109 -41.08 9.54 37.33
N ARG A 110 -40.57 8.58 36.56
CA ARG A 110 -39.21 8.07 36.65
C ARG A 110 -38.62 7.98 35.26
N ASP A 111 -37.31 8.17 35.19
CA ASP A 111 -36.54 7.90 34.01
C ASP A 111 -36.16 6.40 33.97
N LYS A 112 -36.53 5.74 32.88
CA LYS A 112 -36.28 4.30 32.63
C LYS A 112 -35.62 4.07 31.29
N LYS A 113 -35.38 5.11 30.50
CA LYS A 113 -34.71 4.99 29.23
C LYS A 113 -33.21 4.96 29.50
N ALA A 114 -32.54 3.98 28.92
CA ALA A 114 -31.09 3.89 29.02
C ALA A 114 -30.41 4.97 28.16
N PRO A 115 -29.17 5.37 28.53
CA PRO A 115 -28.33 6.20 27.69
C PRO A 115 -28.14 5.62 26.29
N GLU A 116 -27.94 6.48 25.31
CA GLU A 116 -27.60 6.14 23.95
C GLU A 116 -26.13 6.48 23.68
N ILE A 117 -25.30 5.47 23.45
CA ILE A 117 -23.90 5.64 23.04
C ILE A 117 -23.83 5.60 21.52
N THR A 118 -23.25 6.65 20.93
CA THR A 118 -22.96 6.73 19.49
C THR A 118 -21.45 6.68 19.29
N LEU A 119 -20.99 5.69 18.53
CA LEU A 119 -19.59 5.60 18.13
C LEU A 119 -19.25 6.67 17.09
N ASN A 120 -18.11 7.34 17.26
CA ASN A 120 -17.54 8.15 16.18
C ASN A 120 -16.77 7.20 15.27
N GLY A 121 -17.04 7.22 13.96
CA GLY A 121 -16.46 6.24 13.04
C GLY A 121 -17.06 4.84 13.16
N ASP A 122 -16.48 3.89 12.45
CA ASP A 122 -17.09 2.57 12.25
C ASP A 122 -17.05 1.70 13.52
N ALA A 123 -18.03 0.79 13.62
CA ALA A 123 -18.09 -0.23 14.68
C ALA A 123 -17.15 -1.41 14.40
N GLU A 124 -16.83 -1.66 13.14
CA GLU A 124 -15.81 -2.62 12.72
C GLU A 124 -14.73 -1.87 11.93
N MET A 125 -13.46 -2.07 12.30
CA MET A 125 -12.32 -1.43 11.67
C MET A 125 -11.25 -2.46 11.34
N THR A 126 -10.54 -2.27 10.24
CA THR A 126 -9.37 -3.09 9.90
C THR A 126 -8.12 -2.21 9.93
N VAL A 127 -7.05 -2.73 10.51
CA VAL A 127 -5.78 -2.04 10.68
C VAL A 127 -4.62 -2.99 10.35
N GLU A 128 -3.60 -2.48 9.68
CA GLU A 128 -2.41 -3.26 9.36
C GLU A 128 -1.60 -3.54 10.64
N ALA A 129 -1.12 -4.76 10.78
CA ALA A 129 -0.28 -5.15 11.91
C ALA A 129 1.05 -4.36 11.94
N GLY A 130 1.47 -3.97 13.14
CA GLY A 130 2.60 -3.07 13.39
C GLY A 130 2.28 -1.57 13.22
N SER A 131 1.13 -1.22 12.67
CA SER A 131 0.73 0.20 12.52
C SER A 131 0.13 0.78 13.80
N LYS A 132 0.00 2.11 13.87
CA LYS A 132 -0.63 2.78 15.03
C LYS A 132 -2.15 2.79 14.88
N PHE A 133 -2.86 2.29 15.88
CA PHE A 133 -4.31 2.44 15.99
C PHE A 133 -4.67 3.62 16.90
N SER A 134 -5.61 4.46 16.45
CA SER A 134 -6.23 5.51 17.25
C SER A 134 -7.73 5.33 17.22
N ASP A 135 -8.34 5.21 18.40
CA ASP A 135 -9.78 5.14 18.55
C ASP A 135 -10.42 6.47 18.11
N PRO A 136 -11.37 6.50 17.15
CA PRO A 136 -12.03 7.73 16.76
C PRO A 136 -13.01 8.28 17.83
N GLY A 137 -13.27 7.51 18.89
CA GLY A 137 -14.03 7.93 20.05
C GLY A 137 -15.53 7.63 19.96
N TYR A 138 -16.30 8.33 20.80
CA TYR A 138 -17.72 8.11 21.02
C TYR A 138 -18.38 9.36 21.65
N THR A 139 -19.71 9.38 21.64
CA THR A 139 -20.55 10.30 22.42
C THR A 139 -21.63 9.51 23.15
N ALA A 140 -22.12 10.02 24.28
CA ALA A 140 -23.22 9.39 25.02
C ALA A 140 -24.22 10.42 25.51
N THR A 141 -25.52 10.18 25.29
CA THR A 141 -26.59 11.09 25.76
C THR A 141 -27.75 10.33 26.37
N ASP A 142 -28.44 10.99 27.31
CA ASP A 142 -29.66 10.50 27.93
C ASP A 142 -30.75 11.59 27.95
N ASN A 143 -32.02 11.20 27.95
CA ASN A 143 -33.13 12.15 27.97
C ASN A 143 -33.26 12.95 29.26
N TYR A 144 -32.89 12.38 30.40
CA TYR A 144 -32.99 13.01 31.71
C TYR A 144 -31.65 13.62 32.16
N ASP A 145 -30.55 12.88 32.01
CA ASP A 145 -29.22 13.30 32.44
C ASP A 145 -28.47 14.20 31.43
N GLY A 146 -28.89 14.24 30.16
CA GLY A 146 -28.24 15.03 29.12
C GLY A 146 -26.97 14.38 28.57
N ASP A 147 -25.87 15.13 28.43
CA ASP A 147 -24.59 14.60 27.94
C ASP A 147 -23.88 13.78 29.04
N LEU A 148 -23.58 12.53 28.71
CA LEU A 148 -22.93 11.54 29.56
C LEU A 148 -21.56 11.11 29.02
N THR A 149 -21.05 11.76 27.97
CA THR A 149 -19.82 11.34 27.26
C THR A 149 -18.62 11.17 28.18
N ASP A 150 -18.41 12.10 29.12
CA ASP A 150 -17.30 12.04 30.09
C ASP A 150 -17.45 10.95 31.17
N LYS A 151 -18.64 10.33 31.28
CA LYS A 151 -18.94 9.26 32.25
C LYS A 151 -18.84 7.86 31.65
N VAL A 152 -18.58 7.74 30.34
CA VAL A 152 -18.43 6.44 29.68
C VAL A 152 -17.16 5.77 30.17
N SER A 153 -17.30 4.51 30.62
CA SER A 153 -16.19 3.62 30.92
C SER A 153 -15.75 2.88 29.65
N VAL A 154 -14.47 2.99 29.30
CA VAL A 154 -13.86 2.28 28.16
C VAL A 154 -13.01 1.13 28.68
N THR A 155 -13.22 -0.06 28.14
CA THR A 155 -12.46 -1.26 28.47
C THR A 155 -12.04 -1.99 27.20
N GLY A 156 -10.95 -2.76 27.26
CA GLY A 156 -10.32 -3.37 26.09
C GLY A 156 -9.14 -2.54 25.57
N ALA A 157 -8.25 -3.19 24.83
CA ALA A 157 -7.08 -2.57 24.22
C ALA A 157 -6.76 -3.32 22.92
N VAL A 158 -6.26 -2.58 21.93
CA VAL A 158 -5.85 -3.13 20.64
C VAL A 158 -4.33 -3.25 20.62
N ASP A 159 -3.80 -4.47 20.53
CA ASP A 159 -2.38 -4.72 20.32
C ASP A 159 -2.13 -4.90 18.82
N THR A 160 -1.77 -3.81 18.14
CA THR A 160 -1.52 -3.86 16.70
C THR A 160 -0.27 -4.63 16.33
N SER A 161 0.60 -5.01 17.28
CA SER A 161 1.79 -5.83 16.97
C SER A 161 1.46 -7.29 16.68
N LYS A 162 0.21 -7.71 16.92
CA LYS A 162 -0.21 -9.09 16.74
C LYS A 162 -1.50 -9.15 15.93
N PRO A 163 -1.51 -9.85 14.79
CA PRO A 163 -2.74 -10.13 14.05
C PRO A 163 -3.81 -10.78 14.92
N GLY A 164 -5.06 -10.38 14.74
CA GLY A 164 -6.20 -10.87 15.50
C GLY A 164 -7.32 -9.84 15.66
N ASP A 165 -8.41 -10.28 16.28
CA ASP A 165 -9.58 -9.46 16.55
C ASP A 165 -9.54 -8.92 17.98
N TYR A 166 -9.67 -7.60 18.11
CA TYR A 166 -9.66 -6.90 19.40
C TYR A 166 -10.98 -6.17 19.61
N GLU A 167 -11.54 -6.28 20.82
CA GLU A 167 -12.77 -5.57 21.18
C GLU A 167 -12.48 -4.41 22.14
N ILE A 168 -13.06 -3.25 21.84
CA ILE A 168 -13.18 -2.11 22.76
C ILE A 168 -14.64 -2.00 23.17
N LYS A 169 -14.92 -2.03 24.47
CA LYS A 169 -16.26 -1.92 25.03
C LYS A 169 -16.45 -0.58 25.73
N TYR A 170 -17.53 0.12 25.37
CA TYR A 170 -17.97 1.38 25.95
C TYR A 170 -19.22 1.11 26.78
N SER A 171 -19.23 1.57 28.03
CA SER A 171 -20.37 1.33 28.94
C SER A 171 -20.66 2.55 29.78
N VAL A 172 -21.93 2.91 29.92
CA VAL A 172 -22.36 4.04 30.74
C VAL A 172 -23.68 3.74 31.43
N ALA A 173 -23.84 4.27 32.64
CA ALA A 173 -25.07 4.24 33.41
C ALA A 173 -25.53 5.67 33.68
N ASP A 174 -26.83 5.91 33.62
CA ASP A 174 -27.42 7.19 34.02
C ASP A 174 -27.60 7.29 35.55
N SER A 175 -28.14 8.43 36.02
CA SER A 175 -28.41 8.64 37.45
C SER A 175 -29.53 7.74 38.00
N SER A 176 -30.41 7.25 37.13
CA SER A 176 -31.51 6.32 37.40
C SER A 176 -31.08 4.85 37.43
N LYS A 177 -29.80 4.57 37.10
CA LYS A 177 -29.18 3.24 36.97
C LYS A 177 -29.67 2.43 35.76
N ASN A 178 -30.16 3.08 34.71
CA ASN A 178 -30.31 2.42 33.42
C ASN A 178 -28.94 2.38 32.73
N GLU A 179 -28.61 1.25 32.11
CA GLU A 179 -27.28 0.97 31.57
C GLU A 179 -27.32 0.75 30.06
N SER A 180 -26.23 1.11 29.39
CA SER A 180 -26.04 0.91 27.95
C SER A 180 -24.60 0.50 27.66
N ASP A 181 -24.43 -0.39 26.68
CA ASP A 181 -23.12 -0.78 26.18
C ASP A 181 -23.09 -0.96 24.67
N VAL A 182 -21.97 -0.57 24.06
CA VAL A 182 -21.67 -0.77 22.65
C VAL A 182 -20.21 -1.22 22.51
N LYS A 183 -19.89 -1.92 21.43
CA LYS A 183 -18.53 -2.41 21.15
C LYS A 183 -18.03 -1.90 19.82
N ARG A 184 -16.71 -1.74 19.73
CA ARG A 184 -15.94 -1.61 18.50
C ARG A 184 -15.03 -2.81 18.35
N THR A 185 -15.08 -3.47 17.20
CA THR A 185 -14.18 -4.57 16.84
C THR A 185 -13.10 -4.05 15.90
N VAL A 186 -11.84 -4.35 16.21
CA VAL A 186 -10.68 -3.97 15.41
C VAL A 186 -9.98 -5.23 14.93
N HIS A 187 -10.01 -5.45 13.62
CA HIS A 187 -9.32 -6.54 12.93
C HIS A 187 -7.90 -6.09 12.62
N VAL A 188 -6.92 -6.61 13.36
CA VAL A 188 -5.51 -6.42 13.05
C VAL A 188 -5.11 -7.50 12.06
N THR A 189 -4.80 -7.11 10.83
CA THR A 189 -4.42 -8.03 9.75
C THR A 189 -3.01 -7.71 9.29
N ASP A 190 -2.25 -8.74 8.92
CA ASP A 190 -0.90 -8.57 8.39
C ASP A 190 -0.92 -8.93 6.89
N THR A 191 -0.73 -7.91 6.07
CA THR A 191 -0.75 -7.99 4.61
C THR A 191 0.59 -7.61 4.00
N THR A 192 1.56 -7.24 4.84
CA THR A 192 2.89 -6.82 4.43
C THR A 192 3.73 -8.06 4.16
N ALA A 193 4.36 -8.12 2.99
CA ALA A 193 5.25 -9.23 2.65
C ALA A 193 6.62 -9.08 3.33
N PRO A 194 7.29 -10.21 3.64
CA PRO A 194 8.65 -10.17 4.18
C PRO A 194 9.65 -9.54 3.21
N GLN A 195 10.80 -9.14 3.70
CA GLN A 195 11.90 -8.60 2.90
C GLN A 195 13.10 -9.54 2.93
N ILE A 196 13.56 -9.97 1.76
CA ILE A 196 14.81 -10.72 1.60
C ILE A 196 15.91 -9.75 1.14
N LYS A 197 17.05 -9.78 1.83
CA LYS A 197 18.26 -9.03 1.44
C LYS A 197 19.38 -10.03 1.17
N LEU A 198 19.90 -10.01 -0.05
CA LEU A 198 21.08 -10.81 -0.41
C LEU A 198 22.33 -10.21 0.22
N SER A 199 23.21 -11.07 0.74
CA SER A 199 24.56 -10.70 1.12
C SER A 199 25.44 -10.82 -0.11
N GLY A 200 25.99 -9.72 -0.61
CA GLY A 200 26.67 -9.67 -1.92
C GLY A 200 25.71 -9.54 -3.09
N ASP A 201 26.26 -9.51 -4.30
CA ASP A 201 25.50 -9.13 -5.50
C ASP A 201 24.48 -10.20 -5.94
N ASP A 202 23.48 -9.77 -6.70
CA ASP A 202 22.46 -10.63 -7.31
C ASP A 202 22.96 -11.32 -8.59
N PHE A 203 24.03 -10.79 -9.21
CA PHE A 203 24.80 -11.43 -10.27
C PHE A 203 26.24 -11.64 -9.81
N MET A 204 26.73 -12.87 -9.92
CA MET A 204 28.12 -13.19 -9.62
C MET A 204 28.76 -13.91 -10.80
N SER A 205 29.96 -13.49 -11.22
CA SER A 205 30.77 -14.26 -12.15
C SER A 205 31.77 -15.13 -11.40
N VAL A 206 31.94 -16.36 -11.88
CA VAL A 206 32.91 -17.31 -11.34
C VAL A 206 33.68 -17.90 -12.51
N LYS A 207 35.00 -17.77 -12.50
CA LYS A 207 35.81 -18.45 -13.51
C LYS A 207 35.72 -19.96 -13.29
N LYS A 208 35.53 -20.71 -14.37
CA LYS A 208 35.46 -22.18 -14.32
C LYS A 208 36.66 -22.76 -13.55
N GLY A 209 36.37 -23.58 -12.55
CA GLY A 209 37.34 -24.22 -11.66
C GLY A 209 37.61 -23.46 -10.36
N ASP A 210 37.32 -22.16 -10.29
CA ASP A 210 37.52 -21.35 -9.09
C ASP A 210 36.53 -21.73 -7.98
N LYS A 211 36.91 -21.48 -6.73
CA LYS A 211 36.04 -21.76 -5.59
C LYS A 211 34.83 -20.83 -5.61
N TYR A 212 33.65 -21.39 -5.39
CA TYR A 212 32.41 -20.65 -5.19
C TYR A 212 31.79 -21.04 -3.85
N SER A 213 31.35 -20.03 -3.11
CA SER A 213 30.44 -20.16 -1.97
C SER A 213 29.40 -19.08 -2.11
N ASP A 214 28.14 -19.41 -1.85
CA ASP A 214 27.09 -18.42 -1.79
C ASP A 214 27.36 -17.45 -0.61
N PRO A 215 27.41 -16.13 -0.83
CA PRO A 215 27.66 -15.18 0.26
C PRO A 215 26.50 -15.01 1.26
N GLY A 216 25.34 -15.64 1.03
CA GLY A 216 24.21 -15.73 1.95
C GLY A 216 23.14 -14.68 1.74
N TYR A 217 22.23 -14.60 2.71
CA TYR A 217 21.04 -13.73 2.71
C TYR A 217 20.52 -13.52 4.14
N THR A 218 19.67 -12.52 4.33
CA THR A 218 18.87 -12.29 5.54
C THR A 218 17.41 -12.05 5.15
N ALA A 219 16.45 -12.40 6.01
CA ALA A 219 15.04 -12.12 5.79
C ALA A 219 14.36 -11.58 7.06
N THR A 220 13.55 -10.53 6.91
CA THR A 220 12.82 -9.90 8.02
C THR A 220 11.39 -9.54 7.66
N ASP A 221 10.52 -9.49 8.66
CA ASP A 221 9.11 -9.13 8.55
C ASP A 221 8.67 -8.18 9.70
N ASN A 222 7.61 -7.39 9.49
CA ASN A 222 7.08 -6.43 10.48
C ASN A 222 6.47 -7.10 11.71
N CYS A 223 5.89 -8.29 11.57
CA CYS A 223 5.24 -9.03 12.66
C CYS A 223 6.10 -10.19 13.17
N ASP A 224 6.80 -10.89 12.28
CA ASP A 224 7.61 -12.06 12.63
C ASP A 224 9.06 -11.73 13.01
N GLY A 225 9.54 -10.52 12.73
CA GLY A 225 10.92 -10.11 13.04
C GLY A 225 11.93 -10.77 12.10
N ASP A 226 13.00 -11.38 12.62
CA ASP A 226 14.00 -12.09 11.81
C ASP A 226 13.50 -13.51 11.48
N ILE A 227 13.31 -13.77 10.19
CA ILE A 227 12.84 -15.05 9.65
C ILE A 227 13.85 -15.69 8.70
N THR A 228 15.14 -15.32 8.82
CA THR A 228 16.23 -15.81 7.95
C THR A 228 16.30 -17.34 7.90
N ASP A 229 16.09 -18.02 9.03
CA ASP A 229 16.13 -19.49 9.13
C ASP A 229 14.94 -20.17 8.41
N SER A 230 13.87 -19.43 8.11
CA SER A 230 12.68 -19.92 7.40
C SER A 230 12.81 -19.84 5.87
N VAL A 231 13.87 -19.21 5.35
CA VAL A 231 14.10 -19.06 3.92
C VAL A 231 14.39 -20.43 3.30
N LYS A 232 13.65 -20.76 2.25
CA LYS A 232 13.84 -21.95 1.41
C LYS A 232 14.70 -21.58 0.22
N VAL A 233 15.87 -22.20 0.14
CA VAL A 233 16.77 -22.10 -1.02
C VAL A 233 16.44 -23.18 -2.03
N SER A 234 16.25 -22.79 -3.28
CA SER A 234 15.92 -23.66 -4.41
C SER A 234 16.59 -23.18 -5.70
N GLY A 235 16.24 -23.78 -6.83
CA GLY A 235 16.86 -23.47 -8.13
C GLY A 235 18.05 -24.38 -8.45
N ASP A 236 19.00 -23.84 -9.19
CA ASP A 236 20.14 -24.57 -9.70
C ASP A 236 21.20 -24.82 -8.61
N LYS A 237 21.78 -26.01 -8.62
CA LYS A 237 23.03 -26.25 -7.90
C LYS A 237 24.20 -25.78 -8.76
N VAL A 238 24.87 -24.73 -8.31
CA VAL A 238 26.04 -24.15 -9.02
C VAL A 238 27.13 -25.21 -9.17
N ASP A 239 27.44 -25.56 -10.43
CA ASP A 239 28.56 -26.43 -10.78
C ASP A 239 29.72 -25.59 -11.31
N LYS A 240 30.65 -25.25 -10.41
CA LYS A 240 31.83 -24.41 -10.69
C LYS A 240 32.75 -24.96 -11.78
N ASP A 241 32.65 -26.25 -12.11
CA ASP A 241 33.53 -26.91 -13.08
C ASP A 241 32.89 -26.96 -14.48
N LYS A 242 31.65 -26.47 -14.61
CA LYS A 242 30.90 -26.42 -15.87
C LYS A 242 30.46 -24.98 -16.17
N ALA A 243 30.83 -24.48 -17.35
CA ALA A 243 30.38 -23.17 -17.78
C ALA A 243 28.86 -23.14 -17.99
N GLY A 244 28.21 -22.07 -17.55
CA GLY A 244 26.76 -21.91 -17.60
C GLY A 244 26.26 -20.86 -16.61
N LYS A 245 25.00 -20.45 -16.78
CA LYS A 245 24.29 -19.62 -15.81
C LYS A 245 23.46 -20.52 -14.90
N TYR A 246 23.58 -20.31 -13.60
CA TYR A 246 22.89 -21.04 -12.54
C TYR A 246 22.06 -20.05 -11.73
N THR A 247 20.76 -20.27 -11.60
CA THR A 247 19.86 -19.38 -10.85
C THR A 247 19.51 -20.01 -9.50
N VAL A 248 19.91 -19.35 -8.42
CA VAL A 248 19.55 -19.71 -7.04
C VAL A 248 18.38 -18.84 -6.61
N THR A 249 17.33 -19.46 -6.05
CA THR A 249 16.10 -18.78 -5.64
C THR A 249 15.90 -18.90 -4.13
N TYR A 250 15.64 -17.77 -3.49
CA TYR A 250 15.34 -17.65 -2.06
C TYR A 250 13.87 -17.31 -1.89
N GLU A 251 13.07 -18.18 -1.28
CA GLU A 251 11.66 -17.94 -0.99
C GLU A 251 11.43 -17.99 0.52
N VAL A 252 10.70 -17.02 1.07
CA VAL A 252 10.27 -17.04 2.46
C VAL A 252 8.79 -16.66 2.55
N SER A 253 8.11 -17.20 3.56
CA SER A 253 6.76 -16.82 3.91
C SER A 253 6.71 -16.46 5.39
N ASP A 254 5.97 -15.42 5.74
CA ASP A 254 5.70 -15.05 7.12
C ASP A 254 4.62 -15.97 7.74
N SER A 255 4.26 -15.71 9.00
CA SER A 255 3.24 -16.49 9.72
C SER A 255 1.82 -16.26 9.20
N SER A 256 1.58 -15.11 8.55
CA SER A 256 0.30 -14.69 7.96
C SER A 256 0.09 -15.23 6.53
N GLY A 257 1.14 -15.79 5.93
CA GLY A 257 1.15 -16.39 4.60
C GLY A 257 1.59 -15.45 3.47
N ASN A 258 2.03 -14.22 3.76
CA ASN A 258 2.60 -13.35 2.73
C ASN A 258 3.99 -13.87 2.34
N LYS A 259 4.39 -13.62 1.08
CA LYS A 259 5.58 -14.23 0.48
C LYS A 259 6.52 -13.22 -0.14
N ALA A 260 7.81 -13.53 -0.07
CA ALA A 260 8.84 -12.83 -0.82
C ALA A 260 9.79 -13.80 -1.52
N THR A 261 10.33 -13.33 -2.65
CA THR A 261 11.30 -14.08 -3.45
C THR A 261 12.44 -13.18 -3.88
N ALA A 262 13.67 -13.67 -3.77
CA ALA A 262 14.87 -13.07 -4.35
C ALA A 262 15.62 -14.12 -5.15
N THR A 263 16.41 -13.69 -6.14
CA THR A 263 17.21 -14.60 -6.98
C THR A 263 18.64 -14.12 -7.10
N ARG A 264 19.58 -15.07 -7.13
CA ARG A 264 20.97 -14.84 -7.49
C ARG A 264 21.32 -15.63 -8.74
N VAL A 265 21.91 -14.98 -9.73
CA VAL A 265 22.45 -15.62 -10.94
C VAL A 265 23.96 -15.75 -10.79
N VAL A 266 24.45 -16.98 -10.86
CA VAL A 266 25.88 -17.29 -10.86
C VAL A 266 26.27 -17.73 -12.26
N SER A 267 27.10 -16.93 -12.93
CA SER A 267 27.62 -17.25 -14.26
C SER A 267 29.01 -17.84 -14.14
N VAL A 268 29.10 -19.17 -14.31
CA VAL A 268 30.37 -19.85 -14.43
C VAL A 268 30.85 -19.67 -15.87
N TYR A 269 31.93 -18.92 -16.08
CA TYR A 269 32.45 -18.62 -17.41
C TYR A 269 33.79 -19.33 -17.66
N ASP A 270 33.99 -19.79 -18.89
CA ASP A 270 35.25 -20.38 -19.34
C ASP A 270 35.90 -19.41 -20.32
N PRO A 271 36.97 -18.70 -19.94
CA PRO A 271 37.64 -17.75 -20.83
C PRO A 271 38.26 -18.43 -22.05
N ALA A 272 38.44 -19.76 -22.05
CA ALA A 272 38.89 -20.52 -23.21
C ALA A 272 37.74 -20.93 -24.15
N ALA A 273 36.48 -20.73 -23.74
CA ALA A 273 35.29 -21.12 -24.51
C ALA A 273 34.66 -19.98 -25.31
N THR A 274 35.34 -18.84 -25.47
CA THR A 274 34.89 -17.81 -26.41
C THR A 274 34.88 -18.38 -27.83
N ALA A 275 33.77 -18.21 -28.55
CA ALA A 275 33.66 -18.69 -29.92
C ALA A 275 34.80 -18.14 -30.79
N ASP A 276 35.34 -18.97 -31.69
CA ASP A 276 36.38 -18.55 -32.61
C ASP A 276 35.90 -17.35 -33.44
N THR A 277 36.72 -16.31 -33.51
CA THR A 277 36.47 -15.16 -34.37
C THR A 277 36.70 -15.55 -35.83
N VAL A 278 35.94 -14.94 -36.74
CA VAL A 278 36.14 -15.10 -38.19
C VAL A 278 37.22 -14.11 -38.64
N ASN A 279 38.27 -14.62 -39.28
CA ASN A 279 39.31 -13.78 -39.86
C ASN A 279 38.67 -12.87 -40.95
N PRO A 280 38.71 -11.53 -40.78
CA PRO A 280 38.04 -10.60 -41.69
C PRO A 280 38.82 -10.37 -43.00
N GLY A 281 39.98 -11.01 -43.16
CA GLY A 281 40.89 -10.81 -44.28
C GLY A 281 42.03 -9.86 -43.94
N ASN A 282 42.65 -9.31 -44.98
CA ASN A 282 43.81 -8.42 -44.87
C ASN A 282 43.43 -6.98 -45.17
N LYS A 283 44.18 -6.03 -44.58
CA LYS A 283 43.99 -4.58 -44.75
C LYS A 283 42.57 -4.15 -44.40
N ILE A 284 42.13 -4.51 -43.19
CA ILE A 284 40.81 -4.16 -42.66
C ILE A 284 40.90 -2.95 -41.76
N ILE A 285 39.94 -2.03 -41.89
CA ILE A 285 39.76 -0.89 -40.99
C ILE A 285 38.35 -0.94 -40.40
N TYR A 286 38.28 -1.05 -39.09
CA TYR A 286 37.06 -0.79 -38.31
C TYR A 286 37.12 0.66 -37.84
N LEU A 287 36.36 1.55 -38.50
CA LEU A 287 36.14 2.90 -37.98
C LEU A 287 35.16 2.80 -36.81
N THR A 288 35.56 3.32 -35.66
CA THR A 288 34.75 3.31 -34.44
C THR A 288 34.66 4.70 -33.82
N PHE A 289 33.46 5.06 -33.38
CA PHE A 289 33.15 6.39 -32.86
C PHE A 289 32.56 6.29 -31.45
N ASP A 290 33.19 6.96 -30.50
CA ASP A 290 32.78 7.00 -29.09
C ASP A 290 32.09 8.34 -28.74
N ASP A 291 31.38 8.35 -27.61
CA ASP A 291 30.70 9.48 -26.96
C ASP A 291 29.44 10.02 -27.66
N GLY A 292 29.22 9.66 -28.92
CA GLY A 292 28.00 9.99 -29.66
C GLY A 292 26.73 9.32 -29.13
N PRO A 293 25.57 9.62 -29.72
CA PRO A 293 25.39 10.59 -30.78
C PRO A 293 25.47 12.04 -30.28
N GLY A 294 25.67 12.97 -31.21
CA GLY A 294 25.68 14.41 -30.96
C GLY A 294 25.43 15.23 -32.23
N LYS A 295 25.66 16.54 -32.15
CA LYS A 295 25.33 17.49 -33.23
C LYS A 295 25.98 17.21 -34.59
N TYR A 296 27.07 16.44 -34.64
CA TYR A 296 27.81 16.16 -35.87
C TYR A 296 27.54 14.75 -36.44
N THR A 297 26.86 13.89 -35.69
CA THR A 297 26.62 12.48 -36.06
C THR A 297 25.85 12.36 -37.38
N GLN A 298 24.83 13.18 -37.61
CA GLN A 298 24.10 13.17 -38.89
C GLN A 298 25.01 13.43 -40.09
N GLY A 299 25.91 14.42 -40.00
CA GLY A 299 26.85 14.73 -41.07
C GLY A 299 27.88 13.61 -41.28
N LEU A 300 28.32 12.97 -40.19
CA LEU A 300 29.17 11.78 -40.26
C LEU A 300 28.47 10.63 -40.99
N LEU A 301 27.22 10.33 -40.66
CA LEU A 301 26.43 9.30 -41.34
C LEU A 301 26.29 9.57 -42.84
N ASP A 302 26.09 10.83 -43.22
CA ASP A 302 25.99 11.22 -44.63
C ASP A 302 27.33 11.02 -45.37
N VAL A 303 28.47 11.27 -44.72
CA VAL A 303 29.80 10.96 -45.28
C VAL A 303 30.00 9.45 -45.41
N LEU A 304 29.62 8.66 -44.40
CA LEU A 304 29.73 7.20 -44.46
C LEU A 304 28.90 6.60 -45.60
N ASP A 305 27.67 7.09 -45.79
CA ASP A 305 26.79 6.68 -46.90
C ASP A 305 27.36 7.09 -48.26
N LYS A 306 27.92 8.31 -48.38
CA LYS A 306 28.57 8.79 -49.61
C LYS A 306 29.65 7.83 -50.11
N TYR A 307 30.36 7.17 -49.20
CA TYR A 307 31.43 6.22 -49.52
C TYR A 307 31.04 4.74 -49.39
N ASN A 308 29.75 4.45 -49.10
CA ASN A 308 29.24 3.12 -48.84
C ASN A 308 30.06 2.35 -47.78
N VAL A 309 30.46 3.05 -46.71
CA VAL A 309 31.22 2.50 -45.59
C VAL A 309 30.29 2.27 -44.40
N LYS A 310 30.47 1.15 -43.70
CA LYS A 310 29.81 0.90 -42.41
C LYS A 310 30.82 0.96 -41.27
N ALA A 311 30.42 1.61 -40.18
CA ALA A 311 31.24 1.85 -38.99
C ALA A 311 30.57 1.26 -37.74
N THR A 312 31.23 1.45 -36.58
CA THR A 312 30.70 1.07 -35.26
C THR A 312 30.58 2.30 -34.38
N PHE A 313 29.43 2.48 -33.73
CA PHE A 313 29.17 3.59 -32.81
C PHE A 313 29.05 3.03 -31.39
N PHE A 314 29.96 3.43 -30.50
CA PHE A 314 29.89 3.15 -29.07
C PHE A 314 29.16 4.32 -28.40
N VAL A 315 27.85 4.15 -28.23
CA VAL A 315 26.95 5.26 -27.92
C VAL A 315 26.83 5.52 -26.42
N THR A 316 26.52 6.78 -26.11
CA THR A 316 26.15 7.29 -24.80
C THR A 316 24.78 7.97 -24.82
N ASN A 317 24.29 8.37 -23.64
CA ASN A 317 23.11 9.24 -23.52
C ASN A 317 23.50 10.65 -23.03
N THR A 318 24.74 11.08 -23.28
CA THR A 318 25.26 12.39 -22.85
C THR A 318 24.57 13.56 -23.54
N HIS A 319 24.09 13.35 -24.78
CA HIS A 319 23.36 14.34 -25.57
C HIS A 319 21.98 13.79 -25.98
N PRO A 320 21.02 13.71 -25.05
CA PRO A 320 19.73 13.04 -25.28
C PRO A 320 18.90 13.69 -26.41
N ASP A 321 19.13 14.96 -26.72
CA ASP A 321 18.50 15.65 -27.86
C ASP A 321 18.79 14.99 -29.22
N TYR A 322 19.85 14.18 -29.30
CA TYR A 322 20.27 13.45 -30.50
C TYR A 322 20.04 11.93 -30.38
N GLN A 323 19.34 11.46 -29.34
CA GLN A 323 19.16 10.02 -29.08
C GLN A 323 18.53 9.27 -30.26
N ASN A 324 17.72 9.93 -31.09
CA ASN A 324 17.12 9.34 -32.29
C ASN A 324 18.15 8.95 -33.36
N MET A 325 19.37 9.48 -33.30
CA MET A 325 20.45 9.07 -34.21
C MET A 325 20.89 7.62 -33.99
N ILE A 326 20.69 7.06 -32.80
CA ILE A 326 20.95 5.62 -32.53
C ILE A 326 20.10 4.74 -33.47
N ALA A 327 18.83 5.10 -33.67
CA ALA A 327 17.96 4.40 -34.61
C ALA A 327 18.42 4.57 -36.06
N GLU A 328 18.90 5.77 -36.42
CA GLU A 328 19.38 6.06 -37.77
C GLU A 328 20.70 5.36 -38.09
N GLU A 329 21.63 5.26 -37.13
CA GLU A 329 22.86 4.47 -37.22
C GLU A 329 22.56 3.01 -37.56
N ALA A 330 21.69 2.38 -36.76
CA ALA A 330 21.28 0.99 -36.96
C ALA A 330 20.54 0.79 -38.30
N LYS A 331 19.62 1.70 -38.64
CA LYS A 331 18.85 1.65 -39.89
C LYS A 331 19.73 1.77 -41.13
N ARG A 332 20.83 2.54 -41.05
CA ARG A 332 21.84 2.65 -42.11
C ARG A 332 22.81 1.46 -42.14
N GLY A 333 22.66 0.49 -41.25
CA GLY A 333 23.44 -0.75 -41.22
C GLY A 333 24.80 -0.61 -40.53
N HIS A 334 24.96 0.40 -39.69
CA HIS A 334 26.12 0.51 -38.79
C HIS A 334 25.91 -0.36 -37.55
N THR A 335 27.01 -0.76 -36.91
CA THR A 335 26.91 -1.43 -35.61
C THR A 335 26.70 -0.39 -34.53
N VAL A 336 25.66 -0.57 -33.73
CA VAL A 336 25.41 0.20 -32.50
C VAL A 336 25.85 -0.65 -31.32
N ALA A 337 26.75 -0.11 -30.50
CA ALA A 337 27.40 -0.76 -29.37
C ALA A 337 27.36 0.15 -28.13
N ILE A 338 27.53 -0.40 -26.94
CA ILE A 338 27.43 0.38 -25.69
C ILE A 338 28.77 1.03 -25.35
N HIS A 339 28.76 2.33 -25.03
CA HIS A 339 29.86 2.94 -24.30
C HIS A 339 29.52 3.08 -22.80
N SER A 340 28.53 3.92 -22.49
CA SER A 340 28.01 4.18 -21.15
C SER A 340 26.83 5.14 -21.25
N ALA A 341 25.77 4.99 -20.46
CA ALA A 341 24.65 5.93 -20.50
C ALA A 341 25.09 7.33 -20.02
N SER A 342 25.80 7.39 -18.88
CA SER A 342 26.21 8.64 -18.24
C SER A 342 27.57 9.17 -18.69
N HIS A 343 28.47 8.26 -19.11
CA HIS A 343 29.89 8.50 -19.35
C HIS A 343 30.62 9.20 -18.18
N LYS A 344 30.18 8.92 -16.93
CA LYS A 344 30.75 9.51 -15.71
C LYS A 344 31.57 8.49 -14.94
N TYR A 345 32.89 8.56 -15.10
CA TYR A 345 33.86 7.67 -14.43
C TYR A 345 33.64 7.54 -12.91
N ASN A 346 33.35 8.64 -12.22
CA ASN A 346 33.11 8.69 -10.77
C ASN A 346 31.75 8.14 -10.33
N GLN A 347 30.92 7.66 -11.26
CA GLN A 347 29.68 6.95 -10.99
C GLN A 347 29.85 5.49 -11.39
N ILE A 348 30.17 5.25 -12.67
CA ILE A 348 30.17 3.92 -13.27
C ILE A 348 31.30 3.01 -12.74
N TYR A 349 32.40 3.57 -12.21
CA TYR A 349 33.51 2.76 -11.67
C TYR A 349 33.55 2.69 -10.15
N THR A 350 32.46 3.05 -9.47
CA THR A 350 32.38 2.96 -8.00
C THR A 350 32.08 1.55 -7.49
N SER A 351 31.42 0.72 -8.29
CA SER A 351 31.18 -0.71 -8.03
C SER A 351 30.83 -1.44 -9.34
N GLU A 352 30.91 -2.77 -9.35
CA GLU A 352 30.43 -3.58 -10.48
C GLU A 352 28.95 -3.33 -10.76
N GLN A 353 28.12 -3.26 -9.70
CA GLN A 353 26.70 -2.94 -9.83
C GLN A 353 26.47 -1.59 -10.51
N ALA A 354 27.15 -0.53 -10.08
CA ALA A 354 26.99 0.81 -10.67
C ALA A 354 27.40 0.84 -12.16
N PHE A 355 28.41 0.04 -12.55
CA PHE A 355 28.79 -0.12 -13.95
C PHE A 355 27.68 -0.79 -14.76
N PHE A 356 27.12 -1.90 -14.26
CA PHE A 356 26.11 -2.65 -14.98
C PHE A 356 24.75 -1.96 -15.00
N ASP A 357 24.36 -1.22 -13.96
CA ASP A 357 23.17 -0.38 -13.96
C ASP A 357 23.22 0.67 -15.10
N ASP A 358 24.38 1.32 -15.28
CA ASP A 358 24.61 2.30 -16.36
C ASP A 358 24.67 1.63 -17.75
N LEU A 359 25.31 0.47 -17.85
CA LEU A 359 25.37 -0.33 -19.08
C LEU A 359 23.98 -0.80 -19.51
N GLU A 360 23.16 -1.30 -18.59
CA GLU A 360 21.79 -1.76 -18.84
C GLU A 360 20.85 -0.61 -19.19
N GLN A 361 21.05 0.57 -18.59
CA GLN A 361 20.37 1.79 -19.01
C GLN A 361 20.67 2.12 -20.48
N MET A 362 21.94 2.06 -20.89
CA MET A 362 22.32 2.32 -22.28
C MET A 362 21.78 1.24 -23.22
N ASN A 363 21.86 -0.04 -22.85
CA ASN A 363 21.29 -1.14 -23.62
C ASN A 363 19.78 -0.97 -23.82
N SER A 364 19.06 -0.54 -22.78
CA SER A 364 17.62 -0.29 -22.85
C SER A 364 17.28 0.83 -23.84
N ILE A 365 18.10 1.89 -23.90
CA ILE A 365 17.95 2.96 -24.89
C ILE A 365 18.23 2.42 -26.31
N ILE A 366 19.30 1.66 -26.51
CA ILE A 366 19.61 1.03 -27.81
C ILE A 366 18.46 0.12 -28.24
N LYS A 367 17.93 -0.70 -27.33
CA LYS A 367 16.80 -1.59 -27.57
C LYS A 367 15.55 -0.82 -27.97
N ALA A 368 15.24 0.27 -27.27
CA ALA A 368 14.09 1.11 -27.58
C ALA A 368 14.21 1.78 -28.97
N GLN A 369 15.42 2.20 -29.35
CA GLN A 369 15.67 2.87 -30.63
C GLN A 369 15.77 1.89 -31.82
N THR A 370 16.32 0.70 -31.61
CA THR A 370 16.70 -0.22 -32.70
C THR A 370 15.89 -1.52 -32.76
N GLY A 371 15.16 -1.85 -31.68
CA GLY A 371 14.51 -3.14 -31.50
C GLY A 371 15.44 -4.29 -31.10
N ASN A 372 16.75 -4.07 -31.03
CA ASN A 372 17.76 -5.09 -30.72
C ASN A 372 18.64 -4.70 -29.52
N ASP A 373 19.09 -5.70 -28.78
CA ASP A 373 20.05 -5.50 -27.69
C ASP A 373 21.47 -5.41 -28.28
N ALA A 374 22.33 -4.62 -27.66
CA ALA A 374 23.73 -4.54 -28.05
C ALA A 374 24.48 -5.81 -27.62
N SER A 375 25.46 -6.23 -28.42
CA SER A 375 26.30 -7.39 -28.12
C SER A 375 27.77 -7.03 -27.87
N ILE A 376 28.15 -5.78 -28.14
CA ILE A 376 29.51 -5.28 -28.05
C ILE A 376 29.50 -4.01 -27.19
N ILE A 377 30.51 -3.85 -26.35
CA ILE A 377 30.73 -2.66 -25.55
C ILE A 377 32.14 -2.11 -25.76
N ARG A 378 32.37 -0.86 -25.37
CA ARG A 378 33.71 -0.32 -25.12
C ARG A 378 33.68 0.37 -23.78
N PHE A 379 34.54 -0.05 -22.87
CA PHE A 379 34.67 0.59 -21.56
C PHE A 379 35.07 2.07 -21.73
N PRO A 380 34.46 3.02 -20.99
CA PRO A 380 34.98 4.39 -20.90
C PRO A 380 36.46 4.41 -20.51
N GLY A 381 37.29 5.01 -21.37
CA GLY A 381 38.75 5.03 -21.22
C GLY A 381 39.47 3.73 -21.64
N GLY A 382 38.74 2.75 -22.16
CA GLY A 382 39.23 1.42 -22.55
C GLY A 382 39.40 0.46 -21.37
N SER A 383 39.53 -0.84 -21.66
CA SER A 383 39.79 -1.88 -20.64
C SER A 383 41.10 -1.64 -19.86
N SER A 384 42.03 -0.90 -20.48
CA SER A 384 43.32 -0.51 -19.92
C SER A 384 43.31 0.74 -19.04
N ASN A 385 42.15 1.36 -18.81
CA ASN A 385 42.08 2.61 -18.06
C ASN A 385 42.60 2.43 -16.62
N THR A 386 43.22 3.50 -16.09
CA THR A 386 43.68 3.53 -14.69
C THR A 386 42.87 4.49 -13.84
N VAL A 387 42.02 5.34 -14.44
CA VAL A 387 41.16 6.29 -13.71
C VAL A 387 40.16 5.57 -12.80
N SER A 388 39.75 4.35 -13.16
CA SER A 388 38.91 3.51 -12.32
C SER A 388 39.55 3.15 -10.96
N LYS A 389 40.88 3.20 -10.83
CA LYS A 389 41.59 2.96 -9.55
C LYS A 389 41.21 3.97 -8.48
N ASP A 390 40.87 5.19 -8.89
CA ASP A 390 40.53 6.27 -7.97
C ASP A 390 39.16 6.03 -7.30
N TYR A 391 38.36 5.11 -7.84
CA TYR A 391 37.01 4.81 -7.36
C TYR A 391 36.89 3.39 -6.81
N CYS A 392 37.41 2.39 -7.53
CA CYS A 392 37.38 0.98 -7.12
C CYS A 392 38.62 0.24 -7.69
N PRO A 393 39.67 0.05 -6.87
CA PRO A 393 40.84 -0.75 -7.26
C PRO A 393 40.48 -2.21 -7.58
N GLY A 394 40.98 -2.73 -8.70
CA GLY A 394 40.70 -4.08 -9.20
C GLY A 394 39.42 -4.20 -10.03
N ILE A 395 38.62 -3.13 -10.17
CA ILE A 395 37.30 -3.22 -10.83
C ILE A 395 37.40 -3.64 -12.29
N MET A 396 38.40 -3.18 -13.06
CA MET A 396 38.48 -3.54 -14.49
C MET A 396 38.82 -5.02 -14.67
N THR A 397 39.61 -5.59 -13.77
CA THR A 397 39.87 -7.03 -13.73
C THR A 397 38.58 -7.84 -13.54
N GLN A 398 37.64 -7.36 -12.71
CA GLN A 398 36.33 -8.00 -12.55
C GLN A 398 35.43 -7.76 -13.77
N LEU A 399 35.30 -6.51 -14.20
CA LEU A 399 34.38 -6.13 -15.28
C LEU A 399 34.67 -6.85 -16.61
N VAL A 400 35.93 -7.07 -17.00
CA VAL A 400 36.21 -7.83 -18.23
C VAL A 400 35.71 -9.27 -18.16
N ASN A 401 35.74 -9.86 -16.97
CA ASN A 401 35.22 -11.20 -16.72
C ASN A 401 33.69 -11.19 -16.70
N ASP A 402 33.09 -10.24 -16.00
CA ASP A 402 31.64 -10.12 -15.86
C ASP A 402 30.94 -9.82 -17.19
N VAL A 403 31.52 -8.94 -18.00
CA VAL A 403 31.03 -8.64 -19.36
C VAL A 403 31.04 -9.91 -20.20
N THR A 404 32.14 -10.67 -20.14
CA THR A 404 32.26 -11.97 -20.82
C THR A 404 31.23 -12.98 -20.27
N ALA A 405 31.07 -13.05 -18.95
CA ALA A 405 30.14 -13.95 -18.28
C ALA A 405 28.66 -13.60 -18.54
N ARG A 406 28.38 -12.34 -18.87
CA ARG A 406 27.07 -11.88 -19.35
C ARG A 406 26.83 -12.19 -20.83
N GLY A 407 27.87 -12.62 -21.56
CA GLY A 407 27.81 -12.95 -22.99
C GLY A 407 28.05 -11.75 -23.91
N LEU A 408 28.57 -10.66 -23.37
CA LEU A 408 28.94 -9.46 -24.12
C LEU A 408 30.39 -9.54 -24.58
N LEU A 409 30.68 -8.92 -25.73
CA LEU A 409 32.04 -8.66 -26.18
C LEU A 409 32.45 -7.26 -25.78
N TYR A 410 33.72 -7.02 -25.53
CA TYR A 410 34.27 -5.67 -25.46
C TYR A 410 35.35 -5.48 -26.51
N CYS A 411 35.54 -4.24 -26.99
CA CYS A 411 36.57 -3.90 -27.97
C CYS A 411 37.23 -2.58 -27.59
N ASP A 412 38.55 -2.60 -27.43
CA ASP A 412 39.41 -1.42 -27.35
C ASP A 412 39.76 -0.94 -28.78
N TRP A 413 40.96 -0.42 -28.99
CA TRP A 413 41.45 0.05 -30.28
C TRP A 413 42.95 -0.25 -30.42
N ASN A 414 43.48 -0.23 -31.65
CA ASN A 414 44.92 -0.31 -31.86
C ASN A 414 45.47 0.86 -32.68
N VAL A 415 44.59 1.70 -33.23
CA VAL A 415 44.95 2.96 -33.90
C VAL A 415 44.27 4.11 -33.18
N SER A 416 45.08 5.05 -32.68
CA SER A 416 44.59 6.27 -32.02
C SER A 416 44.59 7.43 -33.01
N SER A 417 43.46 8.14 -33.13
CA SER A 417 43.35 9.36 -33.93
C SER A 417 44.04 10.57 -33.31
N GLY A 418 44.21 10.57 -31.97
CA GLY A 418 44.70 11.70 -31.19
C GLY A 418 43.63 12.76 -30.88
N ASP A 419 42.37 12.52 -31.23
CA ASP A 419 41.27 13.48 -31.02
C ASP A 419 40.77 13.57 -29.56
N ALA A 420 41.19 12.63 -28.71
CA ALA A 420 40.92 12.61 -27.27
C ALA A 420 41.88 13.47 -26.44
N ASN A 421 42.90 14.08 -27.07
CA ASN A 421 43.87 14.92 -26.37
C ASN A 421 43.20 16.13 -25.70
N SER A 422 43.70 16.53 -24.52
CA SER A 422 43.18 17.68 -23.76
C SER A 422 43.22 19.00 -24.55
N LYS A 423 44.16 19.13 -25.49
CA LYS A 423 44.18 20.19 -26.50
C LYS A 423 43.78 19.59 -27.85
N PRO A 424 42.72 20.10 -28.51
CA PRO A 424 42.34 19.66 -29.85
C PRO A 424 43.50 19.79 -30.85
N ILE A 425 43.63 18.80 -31.71
CA ILE A 425 44.52 18.81 -32.87
C ILE A 425 43.73 19.21 -34.13
N SER A 426 44.42 19.51 -35.24
CA SER A 426 43.75 19.82 -36.50
C SER A 426 43.15 18.57 -37.15
N THR A 427 42.15 18.78 -38.02
CA THR A 427 41.59 17.71 -38.87
C THR A 427 42.67 16.99 -39.66
N GLU A 428 43.63 17.72 -40.23
CA GLU A 428 44.73 17.12 -40.99
C GLU A 428 45.62 16.25 -40.10
N GLN A 429 45.89 16.68 -38.86
CA GLN A 429 46.65 15.86 -37.91
C GLN A 429 45.90 14.56 -37.58
N VAL A 430 44.57 14.60 -37.43
CA VAL A 430 43.75 13.39 -37.26
C VAL A 430 43.91 12.46 -38.47
N VAL A 431 43.79 12.99 -39.69
CA VAL A 431 43.98 12.22 -40.93
C VAL A 431 45.34 11.51 -40.94
N GLN A 432 46.43 12.25 -40.68
CA GLN A 432 47.79 11.70 -40.69
C GLN A 432 48.02 10.66 -39.58
N ASN A 433 47.48 10.88 -38.38
CA ASN A 433 47.59 9.94 -37.26
C ASN A 433 46.89 8.61 -37.60
N VAL A 434 45.66 8.67 -38.13
CA VAL A 434 44.92 7.46 -38.50
C VAL A 434 45.61 6.72 -39.64
N ILE A 435 46.00 7.44 -40.70
CA ILE A 435 46.68 6.84 -41.86
C ILE A 435 47.99 6.15 -41.46
N SER A 436 48.83 6.82 -40.64
CA SER A 436 50.10 6.24 -40.20
C SER A 436 49.89 5.05 -39.25
N GLY A 437 48.92 5.13 -38.34
CA GLY A 437 48.59 4.03 -37.44
C GLY A 437 48.06 2.79 -38.17
N VAL A 438 47.13 2.98 -39.12
CA VAL A 438 46.55 1.88 -39.92
C VAL A 438 47.61 1.11 -40.70
N GLN A 439 48.68 1.76 -41.16
CA GLN A 439 49.77 1.09 -41.88
C GLN A 439 50.58 0.13 -41.00
N SER A 440 50.47 0.24 -39.67
CA SER A 440 51.16 -0.63 -38.72
C SER A 440 50.43 -1.94 -38.45
N HIS A 441 49.20 -2.10 -38.98
CA HIS A 441 48.34 -3.24 -38.66
C HIS A 441 47.65 -3.80 -39.92
N ASN A 442 47.56 -5.13 -39.99
CA ASN A 442 46.74 -5.79 -41.01
C ASN A 442 45.23 -5.61 -40.75
N VAL A 443 44.84 -5.54 -39.49
CA VAL A 443 43.48 -5.30 -39.02
C VAL A 443 43.53 -4.17 -38.00
N SER A 444 42.92 -3.04 -38.33
CA SER A 444 42.95 -1.83 -37.53
C SER A 444 41.57 -1.54 -36.92
N VAL A 445 41.53 -1.23 -35.64
CA VAL A 445 40.37 -0.65 -34.95
C VAL A 445 40.75 0.77 -34.58
N VAL A 446 40.12 1.74 -35.24
CA VAL A 446 40.43 3.17 -35.12
C VAL A 446 39.49 3.80 -34.11
N LEU A 447 40.04 4.44 -33.07
CA LEU A 447 39.26 5.25 -32.12
C LEU A 447 39.15 6.71 -32.59
N GLN A 448 37.91 7.17 -32.77
CA GLN A 448 37.53 8.57 -32.95
C GLN A 448 36.31 8.91 -32.08
N HIS A 449 35.96 10.20 -31.99
CA HIS A 449 34.77 10.68 -31.28
C HIS A 449 33.92 11.55 -32.20
N ASP A 450 32.68 11.14 -32.47
CA ASP A 450 31.77 11.82 -33.40
C ASP A 450 31.13 13.08 -32.80
N ILE A 451 31.33 13.33 -31.50
CA ILE A 451 30.99 14.61 -30.86
C ILE A 451 32.00 15.74 -31.18
N LYS A 452 33.10 15.43 -31.89
CA LYS A 452 34.17 16.39 -32.22
C LYS A 452 34.19 16.70 -33.73
N ASP A 453 33.79 17.91 -34.09
CA ASP A 453 33.72 18.42 -35.47
C ASP A 453 34.99 18.14 -36.29
N PHE A 454 36.16 18.49 -35.73
CA PHE A 454 37.45 18.34 -36.42
C PHE A 454 37.82 16.88 -36.68
N SER A 455 37.32 15.93 -35.87
CA SER A 455 37.50 14.50 -36.05
C SER A 455 36.54 13.94 -37.10
N VAL A 456 35.26 14.36 -37.06
CA VAL A 456 34.26 14.02 -38.08
C VAL A 456 34.71 14.49 -39.47
N ASN A 457 35.22 15.72 -39.58
CA ASN A 457 35.71 16.27 -40.85
C ASN A 457 36.96 15.55 -41.41
N ALA A 458 37.63 14.71 -40.62
CA ALA A 458 38.77 13.91 -41.09
C ALA A 458 38.34 12.63 -41.80
N VAL A 459 37.12 12.14 -41.55
CA VAL A 459 36.67 10.80 -41.95
C VAL A 459 36.64 10.64 -43.46
N GLU A 460 36.22 11.67 -44.20
CA GLU A 460 36.18 11.62 -45.67
C GLU A 460 37.57 11.33 -46.27
N GLN A 461 38.61 12.04 -45.82
CA GLN A 461 39.97 11.85 -46.32
C GLN A 461 40.56 10.49 -45.89
N ILE A 462 40.24 10.03 -44.67
CA ILE A 462 40.63 8.70 -44.17
C ILE A 462 40.04 7.61 -45.06
N ILE A 463 38.75 7.71 -45.41
CA ILE A 463 38.07 6.72 -46.27
C ILE A 463 38.66 6.75 -47.68
N GLN A 464 38.81 7.94 -48.28
CA GLN A 464 39.40 8.09 -49.61
C GLN A 464 40.79 7.46 -49.68
N TRP A 465 41.66 7.76 -48.71
CA TRP A 465 43.00 7.17 -48.65
C TRP A 465 42.94 5.66 -48.46
N GLY A 466 42.12 5.16 -47.53
CA GLY A 466 42.01 3.73 -47.24
C GLY A 466 41.57 2.94 -48.47
N GLN A 467 40.48 3.36 -49.12
CA GLN A 467 39.96 2.72 -50.33
C GLN A 467 40.97 2.80 -51.48
N ALA A 468 41.62 3.95 -51.70
CA ALA A 468 42.65 4.11 -52.73
C ALA A 468 43.88 3.21 -52.50
N ASN A 469 44.16 2.86 -51.24
CA ASN A 469 45.25 1.97 -50.87
C ASN A 469 44.80 0.52 -50.65
N GLY A 470 43.58 0.14 -51.06
CA GLY A 470 43.10 -1.25 -51.00
C GLY A 470 42.79 -1.75 -49.59
N TYR A 471 42.43 -0.85 -48.67
CA TYR A 471 41.83 -1.21 -47.39
C TYR A 471 40.31 -1.38 -47.54
N THR A 472 39.75 -2.32 -46.79
CA THR A 472 38.30 -2.53 -46.68
C THR A 472 37.81 -2.03 -45.34
N PHE A 473 36.74 -1.22 -45.36
CA PHE A 473 36.10 -0.75 -44.15
C PHE A 473 34.96 -1.69 -43.75
N LEU A 474 34.95 -2.13 -42.49
CA LEU A 474 33.93 -3.03 -41.94
C LEU A 474 33.38 -2.48 -40.61
N PRO A 475 32.11 -2.75 -40.29
CA PRO A 475 31.60 -2.56 -38.95
C PRO A 475 32.01 -3.77 -38.07
N LEU A 476 32.16 -3.58 -36.76
CA LEU A 476 32.40 -4.69 -35.83
C LEU A 476 31.14 -5.55 -35.72
N THR A 477 31.32 -6.86 -35.67
CA THR A 477 30.24 -7.84 -35.47
C THR A 477 30.64 -8.80 -34.35
N THR A 478 29.69 -9.63 -33.88
CA THR A 478 29.97 -10.66 -32.88
C THR A 478 30.96 -11.74 -33.33
N SER A 479 31.23 -11.84 -34.63
CA SER A 479 32.24 -12.74 -35.20
C SER A 479 33.57 -12.04 -35.51
N SER A 480 33.67 -10.72 -35.34
CA SER A 480 34.91 -9.98 -35.62
C SER A 480 35.98 -10.27 -34.57
N PRO A 481 37.28 -10.22 -34.91
CA PRO A 481 38.34 -10.21 -33.92
C PRO A 481 38.29 -8.90 -33.12
N MET A 482 38.14 -9.00 -31.79
CA MET A 482 38.16 -7.84 -30.91
C MET A 482 39.60 -7.39 -30.65
N SER A 483 39.82 -6.08 -30.59
CA SER A 483 41.08 -5.51 -30.10
C SER A 483 41.00 -5.41 -28.58
N HIS A 484 41.90 -6.07 -27.85
CA HIS A 484 41.96 -5.98 -26.38
C HIS A 484 43.30 -5.43 -25.93
N HIS A 485 43.26 -4.41 -25.09
CA HIS A 485 44.43 -3.92 -24.38
C HIS A 485 44.75 -4.80 -23.16
N ARG A 486 45.91 -4.53 -22.54
CA ARG A 486 46.22 -5.04 -21.22
C ARG A 486 45.37 -4.31 -20.17
N VAL A 487 44.60 -5.06 -19.38
CA VAL A 487 43.91 -4.53 -18.20
C VAL A 487 44.94 -4.03 -17.17
N ASN A 488 44.75 -2.80 -16.68
CA ASN A 488 45.72 -2.13 -15.80
C ASN A 488 45.18 -1.81 -14.41
N ASN A 489 43.90 -2.08 -14.12
CA ASN A 489 43.28 -1.93 -12.80
C ASN A 489 42.82 -3.28 -12.24
#